data_AF-A0A257Y3Q7-F1
#
_entry.id   AF-A0A257Y3Q7-F1
#
_cell.length_a   1.000
_cell.length_b   1.000
_cell.length_c   1.000
_cell.angle_alpha   90.00
_cell.angle_beta   90.00
_cell.angle_gamma   90.00
#
_symmetry.space_group_name_H-M   'P 1'
#
loop_
_entity.id
_entity.type
_entity.pdbx_description
1 polymer ?
#
loop_
_entity_poly.entity_id
_entity_poly.type
_entity_poly.pdbx_seq_one_letter_code
_entity_poly.pdbx_strand_id
1 'polypeptide(L)'
;DNVIFYATSNRRHLLPRDMMENERSTAINPGEAVEEKVSLSDRFGLWLGFHKCSQDEYLEMVAAYVAHHKIPMTEDKWRPLALEWATTRGSRSGRTAWQFVQDLAGQLGVALAPTAG
;
A
#
# COMPACT_ATOMS: atom_id res chain seq x y z
N ASP A 1 18.42 25.61 -8.56
CA ASP A 1 17.67 24.42 -9.00
C ASP A 1 17.15 23.64 -7.81
N ASN A 2 15.84 23.66 -7.57
CA ASN A 2 15.21 22.82 -6.55
C ASN A 2 14.10 22.04 -7.24
N VAL A 3 14.31 20.75 -7.45
CA VAL A 3 13.28 19.82 -7.95
C VAL A 3 12.75 19.05 -6.76
N ILE A 4 11.45 19.10 -6.54
CA ILE A 4 10.76 18.35 -5.48
C ILE A 4 10.03 17.18 -6.15
N PHE A 5 10.41 15.96 -5.77
CA PHE A 5 9.72 14.74 -6.21
C PHE A 5 8.66 14.37 -5.16
N TYR A 6 7.40 14.25 -5.57
CA TYR A 6 6.32 13.82 -4.69
C TYR A 6 5.58 12.64 -5.30
N ALA A 7 5.58 11.51 -4.59
CA ALA A 7 4.85 10.30 -4.96
C ALA A 7 3.81 10.01 -3.87
N THR A 8 2.55 9.91 -4.26
CA THR A 8 1.45 9.53 -3.34
C THR A 8 0.53 8.52 -4.00
N SER A 9 0.09 7.53 -3.23
CA SER A 9 -0.90 6.53 -3.64
C SER A 9 -2.35 7.00 -3.42
N ASN A 10 -2.56 8.21 -2.90
CA ASN A 10 -3.89 8.72 -2.52
C ASN A 10 -4.17 10.11 -3.10
N ARG A 11 -4.77 10.12 -4.31
CA ARG A 11 -5.12 11.32 -5.09
C ARG A 11 -6.03 12.32 -4.35
N ARG A 12 -6.81 11.86 -3.35
CA ARG A 12 -7.84 12.63 -2.66
C ARG A 12 -7.30 13.63 -1.62
N HIS A 13 -6.05 13.46 -1.19
CA HIS A 13 -5.41 14.29 -0.16
C HIS A 13 -4.39 15.30 -0.72
N LEU A 14 -4.28 15.42 -2.05
CA LEU A 14 -3.36 16.38 -2.69
C LEU A 14 -3.76 17.86 -2.52
N LEU A 15 -4.96 18.16 -2.00
CA LEU A 15 -5.41 19.51 -1.69
C LEU A 15 -5.64 19.64 -0.18
N PRO A 16 -4.66 20.17 0.58
CA PRO A 16 -4.90 20.60 1.95
C PRO A 16 -6.03 21.63 1.95
N ARG A 17 -7.03 21.44 2.81
CA ARG A 17 -8.20 22.33 2.91
C ARG A 17 -7.87 23.73 3.48
N ASP A 18 -6.61 24.07 3.68
CA ASP A 18 -6.21 25.31 4.36
C ASP A 18 -5.95 26.49 3.41
N MET A 19 -5.95 26.30 2.08
CA MET A 19 -5.88 27.43 1.14
C MET A 19 -7.24 28.12 0.90
N MET A 20 -8.35 27.57 1.42
CA MET A 20 -9.70 28.09 1.14
C MET A 20 -10.21 29.15 2.15
N GLU A 21 -9.50 29.42 3.26
CA GLU A 21 -9.98 30.43 4.22
C GLU A 21 -9.49 31.85 3.94
N ASN A 22 -8.46 32.04 3.10
CA ASN A 22 -7.95 33.37 2.76
C ASN A 22 -8.69 34.08 1.60
N GLU A 23 -9.65 33.42 0.94
CA GLU A 23 -10.40 33.98 -0.21
C GLU A 23 -11.86 34.33 0.13
N ARG A 24 -12.23 34.45 1.41
CA ARG A 24 -13.59 34.94 1.77
C ARG A 24 -13.83 36.41 1.45
N SER A 25 -12.84 37.11 0.91
CA SER A 25 -12.98 38.48 0.44
C SER A 25 -12.98 38.48 -1.08
N THR A 26 -14.18 38.57 -1.65
CA THR A 26 -14.54 38.97 -3.03
C THR A 26 -14.74 37.87 -4.09
N ALA A 27 -15.91 37.95 -4.74
CA ALA A 27 -16.36 37.27 -5.97
C ALA A 27 -16.61 35.75 -5.88
N ILE A 28 -17.86 35.28 -5.74
CA ILE A 28 -18.82 35.03 -6.83
C ILE A 28 -18.15 34.43 -8.08
N ASN A 29 -18.09 33.10 -8.17
CA ASN A 29 -18.30 32.29 -9.40
C ASN A 29 -18.19 30.78 -9.09
N PRO A 30 -19.31 30.05 -8.92
CA PRO A 30 -19.30 28.64 -8.51
C PRO A 30 -19.15 27.64 -9.68
N GLY A 31 -18.47 28.02 -10.77
CA GLY A 31 -18.35 27.23 -11.99
C GLY A 31 -16.93 26.92 -12.48
N GLU A 32 -15.92 27.74 -12.15
CA GLU A 32 -14.57 27.62 -12.73
C GLU A 32 -13.59 26.77 -11.90
N ALA A 33 -13.98 26.32 -10.70
CA ALA A 33 -13.08 25.54 -9.82
C ALA A 33 -12.98 24.03 -10.16
N VAL A 34 -13.70 23.56 -11.19
CA VAL A 34 -13.74 22.15 -11.60
C VAL A 34 -12.78 21.86 -12.76
N GLU A 35 -12.61 22.80 -13.71
CA GLU A 35 -11.74 22.60 -14.88
C GLU A 35 -10.23 22.67 -14.55
N GLU A 36 -9.83 23.43 -13.53
CA GLU A 36 -8.42 23.49 -13.13
C GLU A 36 -7.93 22.20 -12.43
N LYS A 37 -8.84 21.44 -11.80
CA LYS A 37 -8.54 20.17 -11.11
C LYS A 37 -8.35 18.99 -12.07
N VAL A 38 -8.92 19.06 -13.27
CA VAL A 38 -8.73 18.04 -14.32
C VAL A 38 -7.37 18.24 -15.00
N SER A 39 -6.95 19.50 -15.20
CA SER A 39 -5.69 19.86 -15.86
C SER A 39 -4.42 19.37 -15.15
N LEU A 40 -4.43 19.27 -13.82
CA LEU A 40 -3.22 18.94 -13.06
C LEU A 40 -2.89 17.43 -13.11
N SER A 41 -3.89 16.55 -13.25
CA SER A 41 -3.66 15.10 -13.33
C SER A 41 -3.39 14.59 -14.74
N ASP A 42 -3.90 15.26 -15.79
CA ASP A 42 -3.62 14.91 -17.18
C ASP A 42 -2.18 15.25 -17.61
N ARG A 43 -1.50 16.14 -16.87
CA ARG A 43 -0.08 16.49 -17.08
C ARG A 43 0.90 15.50 -16.44
N PHE A 44 0.43 14.56 -15.62
CA PHE A 44 1.22 13.43 -15.14
C PHE A 44 0.84 12.19 -15.95
N GLY A 45 1.39 12.08 -17.15
CA GLY A 45 1.11 11.00 -18.12
C GLY A 45 1.60 9.60 -17.72
N LEU A 46 1.82 9.32 -16.43
CA LEU A 46 2.27 8.03 -15.94
C LEU A 46 1.24 7.45 -14.97
N TRP A 47 0.46 6.51 -15.48
CA TRP A 47 -0.41 5.64 -14.69
C TRP A 47 0.37 4.35 -14.35
N LEU A 48 0.71 4.16 -13.07
CA LEU A 48 1.20 2.89 -12.57
C LEU A 48 -0.01 1.97 -12.35
N GLY A 49 -0.21 1.03 -13.28
CA GLY A 49 -1.21 -0.03 -13.12
C GLY A 49 -0.75 -1.03 -12.07
N PHE A 50 -1.50 -1.15 -10.97
CA PHE A 50 -1.26 -2.20 -9.99
C PHE A 50 -1.79 -3.54 -10.54
N HIS A 51 -0.89 -4.49 -10.77
CA HIS A 51 -1.27 -5.84 -11.13
C HIS A 51 -1.86 -6.55 -9.91
N LYS A 52 -2.87 -7.40 -10.15
CA LYS A 52 -3.44 -8.24 -9.10
C LYS A 52 -2.38 -9.23 -8.63
N CYS A 53 -2.05 -9.19 -7.34
CA CYS A 53 -1.21 -10.19 -6.71
C CYS A 53 -1.86 -11.57 -6.83
N SER A 54 -1.21 -12.45 -7.57
CA SER A 54 -1.59 -13.85 -7.74
C SER A 54 -1.37 -14.63 -6.44
N GLN A 55 -1.90 -15.85 -6.41
CA GLN A 55 -1.64 -16.74 -5.28
C GLN A 55 -0.16 -17.11 -5.17
N ASP A 56 0.49 -17.36 -6.30
CA ASP A 56 1.88 -17.79 -6.31
C ASP A 56 2.81 -16.65 -5.86
N GLU A 57 2.60 -15.42 -6.35
CA GLU A 57 3.33 -14.24 -5.84
C GLU A 57 3.11 -14.02 -4.34
N TYR A 58 1.88 -14.26 -3.86
CA TYR A 58 1.59 -14.19 -2.43
C TYR A 58 2.37 -15.24 -1.62
N LEU A 59 2.40 -16.48 -2.10
CA LEU A 59 3.12 -17.57 -1.43
C LEU A 59 4.64 -17.38 -1.51
N GLU A 60 5.16 -16.84 -2.62
CA GLU A 60 6.57 -16.48 -2.76
C GLU A 60 6.98 -15.41 -1.74
N MET A 61 6.15 -14.37 -1.53
CA MET A 61 6.40 -13.37 -0.49
C MET A 61 6.43 -14.00 0.90
N VAL A 62 5.48 -14.89 1.22
CA VAL A 62 5.45 -15.59 2.51
C VAL A 62 6.69 -16.48 2.68
N ALA A 63 7.06 -17.24 1.66
CA ALA A 63 8.24 -18.10 1.66
C ALA A 63 9.51 -17.29 1.91
N ALA A 64 9.66 -16.15 1.24
CA ALA A 64 10.79 -15.25 1.42
C ALA A 64 10.91 -14.75 2.87
N TYR A 65 9.79 -14.35 3.48
CA TYR A 65 9.78 -13.93 4.88
C TYR A 65 10.07 -15.07 5.87
N VAL A 66 9.47 -16.25 5.67
CA VAL A 66 9.73 -17.45 6.49
C VAL A 66 11.20 -17.81 6.46
N ALA A 67 11.82 -17.80 5.27
CA ALA A 67 13.24 -18.08 5.10
C ALA A 67 14.12 -16.98 5.72
N HIS A 68 13.80 -15.70 5.46
CA HIS A 68 14.56 -14.56 5.96
C HIS A 68 14.61 -14.52 7.49
N HIS A 69 13.47 -14.76 8.15
CA HIS A 69 13.35 -14.78 9.61
C HIS A 69 13.63 -16.16 10.23
N LYS A 70 14.01 -17.15 9.42
CA LYS A 70 14.33 -18.52 9.86
C LYS A 70 13.21 -19.12 10.72
N ILE A 71 11.96 -18.88 10.34
CA ILE A 71 10.81 -19.40 11.08
C ILE A 71 10.85 -20.94 10.97
N PRO A 72 10.80 -21.67 12.10
CA PRO A 72 11.00 -23.12 12.13
C PRO A 72 9.72 -23.87 11.71
N MET A 73 9.23 -23.61 10.51
CA MET A 73 8.03 -24.21 9.95
C MET A 73 8.30 -24.62 8.49
N THR A 74 7.95 -25.87 8.15
CA THR A 74 8.09 -26.37 6.78
C THR A 74 6.99 -25.82 5.87
N GLU A 75 7.27 -25.79 4.56
CA GLU A 75 6.31 -25.31 3.56
C GLU A 75 4.95 -26.02 3.62
N ASP A 76 4.95 -27.34 3.74
CA ASP A 76 3.72 -28.13 3.84
C ASP A 76 2.81 -27.71 5.00
N LYS A 77 3.38 -27.06 6.03
CA LYS A 77 2.64 -26.58 7.19
C LYS A 77 2.22 -25.12 7.05
N TRP A 78 3.11 -24.21 6.67
CA TRP A 78 2.75 -22.78 6.61
C TRP A 78 1.94 -22.43 5.35
N ARG A 79 2.12 -23.14 4.24
CA ARG A 79 1.44 -22.86 2.96
C ARG A 79 -0.09 -22.93 3.06
N PRO A 80 -0.71 -24.00 3.59
CA PRO A 80 -2.17 -24.04 3.74
C PRO A 80 -2.69 -22.95 4.69
N LEU A 81 -1.97 -22.66 5.77
CA LEU A 81 -2.32 -21.60 6.73
C LEU A 81 -2.30 -20.21 6.07
N ALA A 82 -1.31 -19.94 5.23
CA ALA A 82 -1.22 -18.68 4.48
C ALA A 82 -2.39 -18.52 3.51
N LEU A 83 -2.79 -19.60 2.82
CA LEU A 83 -3.94 -19.58 1.91
C LEU A 83 -5.25 -19.33 2.64
N GLU A 84 -5.46 -19.98 3.78
CA GLU A 84 -6.62 -19.76 4.65
C GLU A 84 -6.65 -18.33 5.19
N TRP A 85 -5.50 -17.81 5.63
CA TRP A 85 -5.34 -16.44 6.09
C TRP A 85 -5.72 -15.41 5.02
N ALA A 86 -5.18 -15.56 3.80
CA ALA A 86 -5.49 -14.68 2.68
C ALA A 86 -6.98 -14.72 2.30
N THR A 87 -7.59 -15.91 2.35
CA THR A 87 -9.02 -16.11 2.10
C THR A 87 -9.86 -15.38 3.15
N THR A 88 -9.52 -15.52 4.43
CA THR A 88 -10.20 -14.86 5.56
C THR A 88 -10.10 -13.34 5.49
N ARG A 89 -8.94 -12.83 5.06
CA ARG A 89 -8.70 -11.39 4.86
C ARG A 89 -9.24 -10.85 3.53
N GLY A 90 -9.75 -11.72 2.66
CA GLY A 90 -10.27 -11.36 1.34
C GLY A 90 -9.24 -10.67 0.42
N SER A 91 -7.94 -10.86 0.66
CA SER A 91 -6.90 -10.16 -0.10
C SER A 91 -5.58 -10.93 -0.17
N ARG A 92 -4.87 -10.74 -1.29
CA ARG A 92 -3.48 -11.17 -1.49
C ARG A 92 -2.65 -9.93 -1.77
N SER A 93 -1.65 -9.68 -0.93
CA SER A 93 -0.75 -8.54 -1.06
C SER A 93 0.47 -8.75 -0.17
N GLY A 94 1.55 -8.00 -0.40
CA GLY A 94 2.72 -8.01 0.50
C GLY A 94 2.36 -7.64 1.93
N ARG A 95 1.40 -6.71 2.12
CA ARG A 95 0.87 -6.37 3.46
C ARG A 95 0.21 -7.58 4.12
N THR A 96 -0.65 -8.30 3.40
CA THR A 96 -1.34 -9.48 3.94
C THR A 96 -0.34 -10.61 4.25
N ALA A 97 0.69 -10.78 3.41
CA ALA A 97 1.76 -11.76 3.64
C ALA A 97 2.56 -11.42 4.91
N TRP A 98 2.93 -10.16 5.08
CA TRP A 98 3.63 -9.70 6.28
C TRP A 98 2.81 -9.90 7.56
N GLN A 99 1.52 -9.57 7.53
CA GLN A 99 0.62 -9.79 8.67
C GLN A 99 0.51 -11.27 9.05
N PHE A 100 0.42 -12.16 8.06
CA PHE A 100 0.44 -13.61 8.31
C PHE A 100 1.74 -14.05 8.97
N VAL A 101 2.89 -13.56 8.49
CA VAL A 101 4.19 -13.92 9.05
C VAL A 101 4.36 -13.39 10.48
N GLN A 102 3.89 -12.18 10.77
CA GLN A 102 3.86 -11.63 12.12
C GLN A 102 3.04 -12.51 13.08
N ASP A 103 1.86 -12.94 12.64
CA ASP A 103 1.01 -13.85 13.42
C ASP A 103 1.70 -15.20 13.65
N LEU A 104 2.21 -15.82 12.58
CA LEU A 104 2.94 -17.09 12.64
C LEU A 104 4.15 -17.02 13.57
N ALA A 105 4.96 -15.95 13.46
CA ALA A 105 6.14 -15.76 14.30
C ALA A 105 5.74 -15.52 15.77
N GLY A 106 4.66 -14.77 16.02
CA GLY A 106 4.12 -14.56 17.35
C GLY A 106 3.68 -15.87 18.01
N GLN A 107 2.99 -16.73 17.27
CA GLN A 107 2.57 -18.06 17.75
C GLN A 107 3.76 -18.98 18.08
N LEU A 108 4.86 -18.86 17.32
CA LEU A 108 6.05 -19.69 17.48
C LEU A 108 7.11 -19.07 18.42
N GLY A 109 6.88 -17.86 18.93
CA GLY A 109 7.86 -17.14 19.75
C GLY A 109 9.13 -16.72 19.00
N VAL A 110 9.05 -16.57 17.68
CA VAL A 110 10.19 -16.17 16.84
C VAL A 110 10.26 -14.64 16.77
N ALA A 111 11.42 -14.08 17.09
CA ALA A 111 11.65 -12.65 16.97
C ALA A 111 11.86 -12.26 15.50
N LEU A 112 11.01 -11.36 15.00
CA LEU A 112 11.18 -10.76 13.67
C LEU A 112 12.12 -9.56 13.78
N ALA A 113 13.22 -9.59 13.03
CA ALA A 113 14.10 -8.43 12.90
C ALA A 113 13.35 -7.26 12.22
N PRO A 114 13.60 -6.00 12.62
CA PRO A 114 13.02 -4.87 11.93
C PRO A 114 13.51 -4.87 10.48
N THR A 115 12.58 -4.93 9.54
CA THR A 115 12.86 -4.75 8.11
C THR A 115 13.42 -3.33 7.94
N ALA A 116 14.69 -3.20 7.55
CA ALA A 116 15.27 -1.91 7.23
C ALA A 116 14.46 -1.29 6.08
N GLY A 117 13.79 -0.18 6.37
CA GLY A 117 13.01 0.61 5.41
C GLY A 117 13.88 1.52 4.58
#